data_AF-A0A5E7PQD8-F1
#
_entry.id   AF-A0A5E7PQD8-F1
#
_cell.length_a   1.000
_cell.length_b   1.000
_cell.length_c   1.000
_cell.angle_alpha   90.00
_cell.angle_beta   90.00
_cell.angle_gamma   90.00
#
_symmetry.space_group_name_H-M   'P 1'
#
loop_
_entity.id
_entity.type
_entity.pdbx_description
1 polymer ?
#
loop_
_entity_poly.entity_id
_entity_poly.type
_entity_poly.pdbx_seq_one_letter_code
_entity_poly.pdbx_strand_id
1 'polypeptide(L)'
;MSKKFKSELSESIHESASALYAIGAISKATMREFDESCLATVPDAIAAEEIKALRERNNVSQPVFARYLNTSASTVKQWEAGAKHPSGMALKLLSIVQKHGLEILA
;
A
#
# COMPACT_ATOMS: atom_id res chain seq x y z
N MET A 1 10.27 -2.40 8.54
CA MET A 1 9.47 -2.65 7.33
C MET A 1 10.38 -2.54 6.11
N SER A 2 10.37 -3.51 5.21
CA SER A 2 11.17 -3.44 3.97
C SER A 2 10.68 -2.29 3.11
N LYS A 3 11.57 -1.36 2.74
CA LYS A 3 11.27 -0.35 1.72
C LYS A 3 11.02 -1.10 0.41
N LYS A 4 9.96 -0.72 -0.32
CA LYS A 4 9.67 -1.29 -1.64
C LYS A 4 10.05 -0.27 -2.69
N PHE A 5 10.83 -0.68 -3.68
CA PHE A 5 11.33 0.18 -4.75
C PHE A 5 10.55 -0.04 -6.05
N LYS A 6 10.58 0.95 -6.94
CA LYS A 6 9.93 0.86 -8.27
C LYS A 6 10.64 -0.14 -9.19
N SER A 7 11.96 -0.31 -9.00
CA SER A 7 12.82 -1.23 -9.76
C SER A 7 14.10 -1.53 -8.98
N GLU A 8 14.88 -2.53 -9.41
CA GLU A 8 16.23 -2.80 -8.87
C GLU A 8 17.19 -1.60 -9.04
N LEU A 9 17.07 -0.88 -10.16
CA LEU A 9 17.84 0.35 -10.38
C LEU A 9 17.49 1.42 -9.34
N SER A 10 16.19 1.61 -9.05
CA SER A 10 15.73 2.54 -8.02
C SER A 10 16.22 2.16 -6.62
N GLU A 11 16.31 0.87 -6.32
CA GLU A 11 16.88 0.36 -5.07
C GLU A 11 18.36 0.71 -4.96
N SER A 12 19.15 0.41 -5.99
CA SER A 12 20.59 0.70 -6.02
C SER A 12 20.90 2.21 -5.90
N ILE A 13 20.12 3.05 -6.60
CA ILE A 13 20.23 4.52 -6.50
C ILE A 13 19.92 4.97 -5.07
N HIS A 14 18.86 4.42 -4.46
CA HIS A 14 18.44 4.79 -3.12
C HIS A 14 19.45 4.36 -2.04
N GLU A 15 20.06 3.19 -2.18
CA GLU A 15 21.14 2.74 -1.30
C GLU A 15 22.34 3.67 -1.36
N SER A 16 22.74 4.08 -2.57
CA SER A 16 23.83 5.05 -2.77
C SER A 16 23.50 6.40 -2.12
N ALA A 17 22.29 6.92 -2.31
CA ALA A 17 21.82 8.15 -1.66
C ALA A 17 21.81 8.01 -0.13
N SER A 18 21.39 6.86 0.39
CA SER A 18 21.38 6.58 1.82
C SER A 18 22.80 6.59 2.43
N ALA A 19 23.79 6.05 1.71
CA ALA A 19 25.19 6.12 2.14
C ALA A 19 25.72 7.56 2.16
N LEU A 20 25.41 8.36 1.13
CA LEU A 20 25.75 9.79 1.08
C LEU A 20 25.08 10.59 2.21
N TYR A 21 23.83 10.26 2.54
CA TYR A 21 23.14 10.90 3.66
C TYR A 21 23.77 10.56 5.00
N ALA A 22 24.16 9.29 5.19
CA ALA A 22 24.77 8.81 6.44
C ALA A 22 26.09 9.52 6.77
N ILE A 23 26.87 9.91 5.75
CA ILE A 23 28.11 10.68 5.93
C ILE A 23 27.90 12.20 5.89
N GLY A 24 26.66 12.66 5.78
CA GLY A 24 26.32 14.09 5.72
C GLY A 24 26.61 14.78 4.39
N ALA A 25 26.93 14.03 3.33
CA ALA A 25 27.23 14.57 2.00
C ALA A 25 25.97 15.12 1.29
N ILE A 26 24.79 14.61 1.63
CA ILE A 26 23.51 15.16 1.17
C ILE A 26 22.61 15.52 2.35
N SER A 27 21.73 16.49 2.13
CA SER A 27 20.78 16.93 3.16
C SER A 27 19.62 15.96 3.33
N LYS A 28 18.88 16.08 4.44
CA LYS A 28 17.62 15.33 4.64
C LYS A 28 16.55 15.72 3.61
N ALA A 29 16.57 16.96 3.12
CA ALA A 29 15.67 17.40 2.05
C ALA A 29 15.97 16.63 0.75
N THR A 30 17.24 16.55 0.38
CA THR A 30 17.70 15.77 -0.77
C THR A 30 17.36 14.28 -0.63
N MET A 31 17.52 13.69 0.56
CA MET A 31 17.15 12.29 0.80
C MET A 31 15.64 12.04 0.58
N ARG A 32 14.77 13.01 0.89
CA ARG A 32 13.33 12.90 0.63
C ARG A 32 13.00 12.85 -0.86
N GLU A 33 13.70 13.61 -1.69
CA GLU A 33 13.54 13.56 -3.15
C GLU A 33 13.92 12.18 -3.71
N PHE A 34 14.94 11.54 -3.14
CA PHE A 34 15.28 10.15 -3.46
C PHE A 34 14.22 9.15 -2.97
N ASP A 35 13.66 9.32 -1.77
CA ASP A 35 12.55 8.50 -1.30
C ASP A 35 11.35 8.56 -2.27
N GLU A 36 10.92 9.76 -2.69
CA GLU A 36 9.77 9.94 -3.60
C GLU A 36 10.01 9.37 -5.02
N SER A 37 11.23 9.55 -5.54
CA SER A 37 11.60 9.07 -6.88
C SER A 37 11.80 7.55 -6.91
N CYS A 38 12.34 6.94 -5.85
CA CYS A 38 12.75 5.54 -5.86
C CYS A 38 11.72 4.57 -5.26
N LEU A 39 10.93 4.99 -4.28
CA LEU A 39 9.99 4.10 -3.58
C LEU A 39 8.72 3.84 -4.39
N ALA A 40 8.26 2.60 -4.36
CA ALA A 40 6.99 2.21 -4.98
C ALA A 40 5.82 2.91 -4.28
N THR A 41 4.97 3.57 -5.06
CA THR A 41 3.78 4.27 -4.58
C THR A 41 2.64 3.30 -4.33
N VAL A 42 1.70 3.72 -3.48
CA VAL A 42 0.39 3.05 -3.35
C VAL A 42 -0.39 3.33 -4.64
N PRO A 43 -1.16 2.37 -5.18
CA PRO A 43 -2.06 2.65 -6.29
C PRO A 43 -3.00 3.82 -5.97
N ASP A 44 -3.23 4.70 -6.94
CA ASP A 44 -4.12 5.85 -6.80
C ASP A 44 -5.59 5.43 -6.66
N ALA A 45 -5.93 4.24 -7.17
CA ALA A 45 -7.24 3.62 -7.04
C ALA A 45 -7.15 2.09 -7.08
N ILE A 46 -8.16 1.43 -6.54
CA ILE A 46 -8.42 0.00 -6.68
C ILE A 46 -9.89 -0.13 -7.10
N ALA A 47 -10.17 -0.86 -8.18
CA ALA A 47 -11.53 -0.98 -8.71
C ALA A 47 -12.44 -1.81 -7.79
N ALA A 48 -13.74 -1.55 -7.83
CA ALA A 48 -14.73 -2.24 -7.00
C ALA A 48 -14.66 -3.78 -7.13
N GLU A 49 -14.54 -4.27 -8.37
CA GLU A 49 -14.40 -5.70 -8.67
C GLU A 49 -13.09 -6.29 -8.10
N GLU A 50 -12.01 -5.52 -8.08
CA GLU A 50 -10.74 -5.98 -7.49
C GLU A 50 -10.84 -6.11 -5.96
N ILE A 51 -11.58 -5.21 -5.30
CA ILE A 51 -11.83 -5.28 -3.86
C ILE A 51 -12.65 -6.54 -3.53
N LYS A 52 -13.70 -6.80 -4.32
CA LYS A 52 -14.53 -8.00 -4.18
C LYS A 52 -13.71 -9.27 -4.41
N ALA A 53 -12.95 -9.31 -5.49
CA ALA A 53 -12.07 -10.45 -5.80
C ALA A 53 -11.00 -10.65 -4.73
N LEU A 54 -10.46 -9.57 -4.15
CA LEU A 54 -9.52 -9.66 -3.04
C LEU A 54 -10.15 -10.32 -1.81
N ARG A 55 -11.36 -9.91 -1.43
CA ARG A 55 -12.11 -10.51 -0.32
C ARG A 55 -12.37 -12.00 -0.57
N GLU A 56 -12.84 -12.34 -1.77
CA GLU A 56 -13.21 -13.72 -2.14
C GLU A 56 -11.99 -14.64 -2.19
N ARG A 57 -10.85 -14.17 -2.70
CA ARG A 57 -9.58 -14.92 -2.66
C ARG A 57 -9.08 -15.21 -1.25
N ASN A 58 -9.40 -14.35 -0.29
CA ASN A 58 -9.10 -14.57 1.13
C ASN A 58 -10.19 -15.38 1.86
N ASN A 59 -11.22 -15.85 1.16
CA ASN A 59 -12.28 -16.72 1.66
C ASN A 59 -13.01 -16.20 2.92
N VAL A 60 -13.30 -14.89 2.95
CA VAL A 60 -14.01 -14.25 4.06
C VAL A 60 -15.28 -13.52 3.61
N SER A 61 -16.23 -13.39 4.54
CA SER A 61 -17.44 -12.59 4.33
C SER A 61 -17.16 -11.08 4.41
N GLN A 62 -18.04 -10.24 3.87
CA GLN A 62 -17.88 -8.78 3.93
C GLN A 62 -17.70 -8.25 5.37
N PRO A 63 -18.44 -8.71 6.39
CA PRO A 63 -18.23 -8.26 7.77
C PRO A 63 -16.88 -8.68 8.35
N VAL A 64 -16.39 -9.89 8.04
CA VAL A 64 -15.08 -10.36 8.49
C VAL A 64 -13.97 -9.55 7.83
N PHE A 65 -14.07 -9.33 6.51
CA PHE A 65 -13.12 -8.49 5.77
C PHE A 65 -13.09 -7.06 6.32
N ALA A 66 -14.26 -6.48 6.62
CA ALA A 66 -14.36 -5.15 7.22
C ALA A 66 -13.67 -5.07 8.59
N ARG A 67 -13.79 -6.13 9.41
CA ARG A 67 -13.14 -6.20 10.72
C ARG A 67 -11.61 -6.18 10.61
N TYR A 68 -11.02 -6.92 9.67
CA TYR A 68 -9.58 -6.88 9.40
C TYR A 68 -9.12 -5.49 8.92
N LEU A 69 -9.93 -4.84 8.08
CA LEU A 69 -9.61 -3.49 7.55
C LEU A 69 -9.97 -2.35 8.51
N ASN A 70 -10.40 -2.66 9.74
CA ASN A 70 -10.87 -1.71 10.74
C ASN A 70 -11.91 -0.71 10.17
N THR A 71 -12.91 -1.22 9.46
CA THR A 71 -14.00 -0.44 8.86
C THR A 71 -15.35 -1.15 9.02
N SER A 72 -16.43 -0.55 8.53
CA SER A 72 -17.77 -1.14 8.60
C SER A 72 -18.07 -2.06 7.42
N ALA A 73 -18.91 -3.09 7.63
CA ALA A 73 -19.40 -3.94 6.54
C ALA A 73 -20.14 -3.12 5.46
N SER A 74 -20.83 -2.05 5.86
CA SER A 74 -21.49 -1.12 4.94
C SER A 74 -20.49 -0.37 4.06
N THR A 75 -19.32 -0.01 4.60
CA THR A 75 -18.22 0.61 3.85
C THR A 75 -17.69 -0.36 2.79
N VAL A 76 -17.38 -1.60 3.19
CA VAL A 76 -16.91 -2.65 2.25
C VAL A 76 -17.95 -2.90 1.15
N LYS A 77 -19.24 -2.99 1.51
CA LYS A 77 -20.32 -3.13 0.53
C LYS A 77 -20.36 -1.96 -0.45
N GLN A 78 -20.22 -0.72 0.02
CA GLN A 78 -20.20 0.46 -0.85
C GLN A 78 -18.96 0.50 -1.76
N TRP A 79 -17.81 -0.01 -1.29
CA TRP A 79 -16.62 -0.17 -2.11
C TRP A 79 -16.79 -1.22 -3.20
N GLU A 80 -17.29 -2.41 -2.85
CA GLU A 80 -17.53 -3.50 -3.81
C GLU A 80 -18.65 -3.17 -4.81
N ALA A 81 -19.57 -2.26 -4.47
CA ALA A 81 -20.61 -1.77 -5.36
C ALA A 81 -20.20 -0.53 -6.19
N GLY A 82 -19.00 0.02 -5.97
CA GLY A 82 -18.53 1.25 -6.63
C GLY A 82 -19.24 2.53 -6.20
N ALA A 83 -20.08 2.49 -5.16
CA ALA A 83 -20.78 3.66 -4.63
C ALA A 83 -19.85 4.60 -3.83
N LYS A 84 -18.76 4.04 -3.29
CA LYS A 84 -17.66 4.79 -2.67
C LYS A 84 -16.33 4.17 -3.07
N HIS A 85 -15.27 4.95 -2.98
CA HIS A 85 -13.91 4.47 -3.21
C HIS A 85 -13.10 4.51 -1.91
N PRO A 86 -12.23 3.52 -1.65
CA PRO A 86 -11.23 3.63 -0.60
C PRO A 86 -10.29 4.79 -0.90
N SER A 87 -9.81 5.47 0.15
CA SER A 87 -8.84 6.56 0.02
C SER A 87 -7.80 6.48 1.13
N GLY A 88 -6.64 7.11 0.91
CA GLY A 88 -5.56 7.22 1.90
C GLY A 88 -5.17 5.87 2.51
N MET A 89 -5.39 5.73 3.82
CA MET A 89 -5.04 4.52 4.57
C MET A 89 -5.78 3.26 4.08
N ALA A 90 -7.03 3.38 3.61
CA ALA A 90 -7.78 2.23 3.11
C ALA A 90 -7.15 1.66 1.83
N LEU A 91 -6.73 2.51 0.89
CA LEU A 91 -5.98 2.08 -0.30
C LEU A 91 -4.66 1.42 0.08
N LYS A 92 -3.95 1.99 1.08
CA LYS A 92 -2.71 1.38 1.58
C LYS A 92 -2.95 -0.03 2.13
N LEU A 93 -3.95 -0.21 3.00
CA LEU A 93 -4.27 -1.51 3.58
C LEU A 93 -4.69 -2.52 2.52
N LEU A 94 -5.56 -2.14 1.58
CA LEU A 94 -5.94 -2.99 0.46
C LEU A 94 -4.74 -3.39 -0.40
N SER A 95 -3.81 -2.47 -0.68
CA SER A 95 -2.57 -2.78 -1.42
C SER A 95 -1.65 -3.75 -0.67
N ILE A 96 -1.62 -3.67 0.66
CA ILE A 96 -0.87 -4.60 1.51
C ILE A 96 -1.51 -6.00 1.44
N VAL A 97 -2.83 -6.08 1.58
CA VAL A 97 -3.59 -7.35 1.51
C VAL A 97 -3.49 -7.99 0.12
N GLN A 98 -3.53 -7.20 -0.96
CA GLN A 98 -3.32 -7.71 -2.33
C GLN A 98 -1.96 -8.42 -2.49
N LYS A 99 -0.94 -7.95 -1.78
CA LYS A 99 0.42 -8.47 -1.89
C LYS A 99 0.72 -9.60 -0.90
N HIS A 100 0.20 -9.49 0.31
CA HIS A 100 0.64 -10.29 1.45
C HIS A 100 -0.45 -11.20 2.04
N GLY A 101 -1.67 -11.15 1.54
CA GLY A 101 -2.80 -11.85 2.15
C GLY A 101 -3.45 -11.03 3.27
N LEU A 102 -4.65 -11.44 3.69
CA LEU A 102 -5.44 -10.76 4.71
C LEU A 102 -4.89 -10.98 6.13
N GLU A 103 -4.23 -12.10 6.36
CA GLU A 103 -3.66 -12.53 7.64
C GLU A 103 -2.59 -11.58 8.20
N ILE A 104 -1.97 -10.75 7.36
CA ILE A 104 -1.01 -9.73 7.79
C ILE A 104 -1.67 -8.62 8.65
N LEU A 105 -3.00 -8.54 8.62
CA LEU A 105 -3.80 -7.61 9.42
C LEU A 105 -4.42 -8.26 10.67
N ALA A 106 -4.11 -9.52 10.95
CA ALA A 106 -4.60 -10.26 12.12
C ALA A 106 -3.94 -9.82 13.43
#